data_AF-A0A972RWF4-F1
#
_entry.id   AF-A0A972RWF4-F1
#
_cell.length_a   1.000
_cell.length_b   1.000
_cell.length_c   1.000
_cell.angle_alpha   90.00
_cell.angle_beta   90.00
_cell.angle_gamma   90.00
#
_symmetry.space_group_name_H-M   'P 1'
#
loop_
_entity.id
_entity.type
_entity.pdbx_description
1 polymer ?
#
loop_
_entity_poly.entity_id
_entity_poly.type
_entity_poly.pdbx_seq_one_letter_code
_entity_poly.pdbx_strand_id
1 'polypeptide(L)'
;MDDAKSLAEQATRAFRRGRYAEAAALYARAAQAYDAAGQPLLAAEMRSNQAVALLQADQPGEALRVLEPLPAVFAQHDDARREGLAWGNIGSALEALGRTDEAVQAYRRAWKLLEAAGEGEAVAYVAQALSRLQLRQNRPLEALVTMDQGLASSPKRLHQRLRALLRWPFRFLGS
;
A
#
# COMPACT_ATOMS: atom_id res chain seq x y z
N MET A 1 -17.64 -14.28 -16.96
CA MET A 1 -16.77 -13.09 -16.97
C MET A 1 -17.54 -11.82 -16.61
N ASP A 2 -18.69 -11.56 -17.25
CA ASP A 2 -19.50 -10.36 -16.97
C ASP A 2 -19.94 -10.24 -15.50
N ASP A 3 -20.22 -11.38 -14.85
CA ASP A 3 -20.58 -11.41 -13.44
C ASP A 3 -19.43 -10.97 -12.51
N ALA A 4 -18.20 -11.45 -12.74
CA ALA A 4 -17.03 -11.08 -11.93
C ALA A 4 -16.73 -9.57 -12.01
N LYS A 5 -16.78 -9.02 -13.22
CA LYS A 5 -16.57 -7.58 -13.45
C LYS A 5 -17.69 -6.74 -12.82
N SER A 6 -18.94 -7.17 -13.00
CA SER A 6 -20.10 -6.51 -12.38
C SER A 6 -20.00 -6.48 -10.85
N LEU A 7 -19.58 -7.59 -10.23
CA LEU A 7 -19.33 -7.66 -8.79
C LEU A 7 -18.23 -6.70 -8.35
N ALA A 8 -17.12 -6.62 -9.08
CA ALA A 8 -16.02 -5.69 -8.79
C ALA A 8 -16.45 -4.21 -8.89
N GLU A 9 -17.28 -3.88 -9.87
CA GLU A 9 -17.84 -2.53 -10.02
C GLU A 9 -18.81 -2.20 -8.89
N GLN A 10 -19.66 -3.15 -8.49
CA GLN A 10 -20.54 -2.99 -7.32
C GLN A 10 -19.74 -2.79 -6.04
N ALA A 11 -18.68 -3.59 -5.84
CA ALA A 11 -17.76 -3.45 -4.71
C ALA A 11 -17.14 -2.06 -4.67
N THR A 12 -16.67 -1.57 -5.82
CA THR A 12 -16.08 -0.23 -5.96
C THR A 12 -17.11 0.87 -5.62
N ARG A 13 -18.37 0.72 -6.06
CA ARG A 13 -19.45 1.64 -5.70
C ARG A 13 -19.77 1.60 -4.20
N ALA A 14 -19.79 0.41 -3.59
CA ALA A 14 -20.00 0.26 -2.15
C ALA A 14 -18.85 0.92 -1.35
N PHE A 15 -17.60 0.69 -1.77
CA PHE A 15 -16.42 1.28 -1.16
C PHE A 15 -16.46 2.81 -1.18
N ARG A 16 -16.77 3.41 -2.34
CA ARG A 16 -16.90 4.87 -2.49
C ARG A 16 -18.01 5.48 -1.63
N ARG A 17 -19.01 4.68 -1.22
CA ARG A 17 -20.09 5.10 -0.31
C ARG A 17 -19.77 4.84 1.16
N GLY A 18 -18.55 4.40 1.50
CA GLY A 18 -18.16 4.06 2.87
C GLY A 18 -18.72 2.73 3.39
N ARG A 19 -19.37 1.93 2.53
CA ARG A 19 -19.91 0.62 2.91
C ARG A 19 -18.83 -0.44 2.78
N TYR A 20 -17.82 -0.36 3.64
CA TYR A 20 -16.57 -1.12 3.51
C TYR A 20 -16.75 -2.63 3.69
N ALA A 21 -17.52 -3.08 4.68
CA ALA A 21 -17.79 -4.50 4.88
C ALA A 21 -18.53 -5.14 3.67
N GLU A 22 -19.50 -4.42 3.10
CA GLU A 22 -20.19 -4.84 1.87
C GLU A 22 -19.23 -4.88 0.68
N ALA A 23 -18.37 -3.86 0.53
CA ALA A 23 -17.37 -3.83 -0.51
C ALA A 23 -16.41 -5.02 -0.41
N ALA A 24 -15.93 -5.35 0.79
CA ALA A 24 -15.08 -6.52 1.03
C ALA A 24 -15.76 -7.82 0.60
N ALA A 25 -17.04 -8.02 0.96
CA ALA A 25 -17.80 -9.20 0.56
C ALA A 25 -17.99 -9.28 -0.96
N LEU A 26 -18.25 -8.16 -1.63
CA LEU A 26 -18.40 -8.12 -3.09
C LEU A 26 -17.07 -8.37 -3.82
N TYR A 27 -15.96 -7.81 -3.33
CA TYR A 27 -14.63 -8.11 -3.87
C TYR A 27 -14.25 -9.58 -3.68
N ALA A 28 -14.58 -10.19 -2.53
CA ALA A 28 -14.35 -11.61 -2.29
C ALA A 28 -15.10 -12.50 -3.29
N ARG A 29 -16.38 -12.17 -3.58
CA ARG A 29 -17.18 -12.87 -4.60
C ARG A 29 -16.61 -12.67 -6.01
N ALA A 30 -16.16 -11.45 -6.33
CA ALA A 30 -15.50 -11.18 -7.61
C ALA A 30 -14.20 -12.00 -7.76
N ALA A 31 -13.40 -12.11 -6.69
CA ALA A 31 -12.20 -12.93 -6.67
C ALA A 31 -12.51 -14.41 -6.95
N GLN A 32 -13.50 -14.98 -6.26
CA GLN A 32 -13.95 -16.36 -6.48
C GLN A 32 -14.40 -16.59 -7.93
N ALA A 33 -15.12 -15.63 -8.50
CA ALA A 33 -15.57 -15.72 -9.90
C ALA A 33 -14.39 -15.66 -10.89
N TYR A 34 -13.34 -14.88 -10.61
CA TYR A 34 -12.11 -14.86 -11.41
C TYR A 34 -11.29 -16.15 -11.27
N ASP A 35 -11.20 -16.74 -10.07
CA ASP A 35 -10.54 -18.04 -9.90
C ASP A 35 -11.24 -19.14 -10.70
N ALA A 36 -12.57 -19.21 -10.61
CA ALA A 36 -13.38 -20.17 -11.36
C ALA A 36 -13.23 -19.99 -12.88
N ALA A 37 -12.88 -18.78 -13.33
CA ALA A 37 -12.62 -18.45 -14.72
C ALA A 37 -11.13 -18.62 -15.12
N GLY A 38 -10.28 -19.19 -14.25
CA GLY A 38 -8.87 -19.42 -14.52
C GLY A 38 -8.04 -18.13 -14.62
N GLN A 39 -8.43 -17.07 -13.92
CA GLN A 39 -7.80 -15.74 -13.97
C GLN A 39 -7.19 -15.35 -12.61
N PRO A 40 -6.09 -16.01 -12.20
CA PRO A 40 -5.53 -15.86 -10.86
C PRO A 40 -5.05 -14.43 -10.55
N LEU A 41 -4.50 -13.72 -11.55
CA LEU A 41 -4.05 -12.32 -11.36
C LEU A 41 -5.21 -11.37 -11.07
N LEU A 42 -6.34 -11.52 -11.76
CA LEU A 42 -7.53 -10.71 -11.51
C LEU A 42 -8.17 -11.07 -10.17
N ALA A 43 -8.17 -12.35 -9.82
CA ALA A 43 -8.63 -12.79 -8.52
C ALA A 43 -7.76 -12.22 -7.38
N ALA A 44 -6.43 -12.23 -7.54
CA ALA A 44 -5.51 -11.62 -6.59
C ALA A 44 -5.69 -10.09 -6.50
N GLU A 45 -5.93 -9.41 -7.62
CA GLU A 45 -6.26 -7.98 -7.61
C GLU A 45 -7.55 -7.69 -6.82
N MET A 46 -8.59 -8.52 -6.98
CA MET A 46 -9.81 -8.38 -6.19
C MET A 46 -9.58 -8.65 -4.70
N ARG A 47 -8.72 -9.62 -4.34
CA ARG A 47 -8.31 -9.87 -2.94
C ARG A 47 -7.53 -8.70 -2.34
N SER A 48 -6.67 -8.04 -3.11
CA SER A 48 -6.02 -6.80 -2.68
C SER A 48 -7.04 -5.71 -2.35
N ASN A 49 -8.05 -5.52 -3.21
CA ASN A 49 -9.12 -4.55 -2.98
C ASN A 49 -10.02 -4.94 -1.80
N GLN A 50 -10.31 -6.24 -1.63
CA GLN A 50 -11.00 -6.78 -0.45
C GLN A 50 -10.23 -6.40 0.82
N ALA A 51 -8.93 -6.61 0.86
CA ALA A 51 -8.12 -6.31 2.03
C ALA A 51 -8.09 -4.81 2.37
N VAL A 52 -8.03 -3.93 1.36
CA VAL A 52 -8.16 -2.48 1.57
C VAL A 52 -9.53 -2.14 2.17
N ALA A 53 -10.61 -2.74 1.68
CA ALA A 53 -11.95 -2.57 2.26
C ALA A 53 -12.03 -3.10 3.72
N LEU A 54 -11.41 -4.24 4.02
CA LEU A 54 -11.33 -4.78 5.38
C LEU A 54 -10.56 -3.84 6.33
N LEU A 55 -9.47 -3.22 5.88
CA LEU A 55 -8.74 -2.22 6.67
C LEU A 55 -9.60 -0.99 6.98
N GLN A 56 -10.36 -0.50 6.00
CA GLN A 56 -11.31 0.61 6.21
C GLN A 56 -12.49 0.22 7.12
N ALA A 57 -12.79 -1.07 7.21
CA ALA A 57 -13.79 -1.62 8.12
C ALA A 57 -13.24 -1.97 9.52
N ASP A 58 -12.00 -1.56 9.84
CA ASP A 58 -11.31 -1.87 11.10
C ASP A 58 -11.14 -3.39 11.36
N GLN A 59 -10.88 -4.16 10.29
CA GLN A 59 -10.66 -5.61 10.33
C GLN A 59 -9.26 -5.99 9.82
N PRO A 60 -8.17 -5.50 10.45
CA PRO A 60 -6.82 -5.67 9.93
C PRO A 60 -6.30 -7.11 10.00
N GLY A 61 -6.79 -7.93 10.95
CA GLY A 61 -6.44 -9.35 11.03
C GLY A 61 -6.95 -10.16 9.84
N GLU A 62 -8.18 -9.90 9.41
CA GLU A 62 -8.72 -10.56 8.22
C GLU A 62 -8.06 -10.03 6.94
N ALA A 63 -7.81 -8.73 6.86
CA ALA A 63 -7.08 -8.13 5.76
C ALA A 63 -5.71 -8.79 5.57
N LEU A 64 -4.95 -8.97 6.66
CA LEU A 64 -3.64 -9.62 6.62
C LEU A 64 -3.74 -11.05 6.07
N ARG A 65 -4.69 -11.85 6.57
CA ARG A 65 -4.91 -13.23 6.11
C ARG A 65 -5.21 -13.31 4.60
N VAL A 66 -5.98 -12.35 4.08
CA VAL A 66 -6.29 -12.26 2.64
C VAL A 66 -5.06 -11.87 1.82
N LEU A 67 -4.19 -11.01 2.37
CA LEU A 67 -3.02 -10.47 1.69
C LEU A 67 -1.80 -11.41 1.67
N GLU A 68 -1.57 -12.18 2.74
CA GLU A 68 -0.40 -13.05 2.92
C GLU A 68 -0.01 -13.90 1.68
N PRO A 69 -0.94 -14.55 0.97
CA PRO A 69 -0.57 -15.36 -0.20
C PRO A 69 -0.31 -14.53 -1.47
N LEU A 70 -0.78 -13.27 -1.55
CA LEU A 70 -0.82 -12.53 -2.82
C LEU A 70 0.55 -12.18 -3.41
N PRO A 71 1.58 -11.80 -2.61
CA PRO A 71 2.90 -11.54 -3.18
C PRO A 71 3.46 -12.73 -3.96
N ALA A 72 3.24 -13.95 -3.48
CA ALA A 72 3.69 -15.15 -4.19
C ALA A 72 2.96 -15.33 -5.53
N VAL A 73 1.66 -15.03 -5.58
CA VAL A 73 0.88 -15.07 -6.84
C VAL A 73 1.44 -14.06 -7.85
N PHE A 74 1.68 -12.81 -7.43
CA PHE A 74 2.23 -11.80 -8.35
C PHE A 74 3.66 -12.12 -8.78
N ALA A 75 4.50 -12.63 -7.87
CA ALA A 75 5.87 -13.05 -8.17
C ALA A 75 5.93 -14.21 -9.18
N GLN A 76 5.03 -15.20 -9.08
CA GLN A 76 4.93 -16.31 -10.04
C GLN A 76 4.59 -15.87 -11.47
N HIS A 77 4.06 -14.65 -11.62
CA HIS A 77 3.68 -14.05 -12.89
C HIS A 77 4.58 -12.86 -13.28
N ASP A 78 5.74 -12.70 -12.62
CA ASP A 78 6.70 -11.62 -12.86
C ASP A 78 6.10 -10.19 -12.73
N ASP A 79 5.02 -10.04 -11.95
CA ASP A 79 4.34 -8.76 -11.73
C ASP A 79 4.88 -8.06 -10.47
N ALA A 80 6.14 -7.59 -10.55
CA ALA A 80 6.82 -6.91 -9.46
C ALA A 80 6.07 -5.68 -8.95
N ARG A 81 5.35 -4.99 -9.83
CA ARG A 81 4.50 -3.85 -9.49
C ARG A 81 3.40 -4.27 -8.52
N ARG A 82 2.57 -5.25 -8.88
CA ARG A 82 1.48 -5.72 -8.01
C ARG A 82 2.01 -6.46 -6.78
N GLU A 83 3.15 -7.16 -6.87
CA GLU A 83 3.83 -7.74 -5.70
C GLU A 83 4.19 -6.64 -4.69
N GLY A 84 4.79 -5.54 -5.15
CA GLY A 84 5.16 -4.41 -4.31
C GLY A 84 3.95 -3.75 -3.63
N LEU A 85 2.85 -3.56 -4.36
CA LEU A 85 1.60 -3.04 -3.79
C LEU A 85 1.01 -3.99 -2.73
N ALA A 86 1.05 -5.31 -2.96
CA ALA A 86 0.59 -6.30 -2.00
C ALA A 86 1.42 -6.25 -0.71
N TRP A 87 2.75 -6.15 -0.79
CA TRP A 87 3.61 -5.95 0.37
C TRP A 87 3.31 -4.64 1.13
N GLY A 88 2.97 -3.56 0.42
CA GLY A 88 2.57 -2.29 1.04
C GLY A 88 1.26 -2.41 1.82
N ASN A 89 0.31 -3.17 1.28
CA ASN A 89 -0.96 -3.46 1.98
C ASN A 89 -0.72 -4.38 3.19
N ILE A 90 0.18 -5.38 3.10
CA ILE A 90 0.59 -6.21 4.24
C ILE A 90 1.19 -5.35 5.33
N GLY A 91 2.09 -4.42 4.98
CA GLY A 91 2.67 -3.47 5.92
C GLY A 91 1.59 -2.64 6.64
N SER A 92 0.57 -2.20 5.91
CA SER A 92 -0.54 -1.42 6.47
C SER A 92 -1.41 -2.24 7.43
N ALA A 93 -1.68 -3.50 7.11
CA ALA A 93 -2.41 -4.41 7.98
C ALA A 93 -1.63 -4.76 9.26
N LEU A 94 -0.33 -5.06 9.12
CA LEU A 94 0.56 -5.32 10.25
C LEU A 94 0.68 -4.11 11.16
N GLU A 95 0.75 -2.91 10.59
CA GLU A 95 0.78 -1.67 11.35
C GLU A 95 -0.49 -1.48 12.18
N ALA A 96 -1.66 -1.68 11.57
CA ALA A 96 -2.94 -1.59 12.27
C ALA A 96 -3.07 -2.62 13.41
N LEU A 97 -2.39 -3.77 13.29
CA LEU A 97 -2.28 -4.79 14.33
C LEU A 97 -1.22 -4.48 15.39
N GLY A 98 -0.49 -3.36 15.29
CA GLY A 98 0.60 -2.99 16.19
C GLY A 98 1.90 -3.79 15.98
N ARG A 99 1.96 -4.67 14.97
CA ARG A 99 3.12 -5.52 14.62
C ARG A 99 4.17 -4.69 13.86
N THR A 100 4.73 -3.71 14.55
CA THR A 100 5.51 -2.61 13.97
C THR A 100 6.75 -3.08 13.21
N ASP A 101 7.53 -3.99 13.78
CA ASP A 101 8.77 -4.46 13.14
C ASP A 101 8.48 -5.24 11.85
N GLU A 102 7.43 -6.05 11.85
CA GLU A 102 6.99 -6.79 10.67
C GLU A 102 6.43 -5.85 9.60
N ALA A 103 5.69 -4.81 10.00
CA ALA A 103 5.22 -3.77 9.09
C ALA A 103 6.40 -3.07 8.39
N VAL A 104 7.46 -2.74 9.14
CA VAL A 104 8.69 -2.15 8.58
C VAL A 104 9.32 -3.07 7.53
N GLN A 105 9.39 -4.38 7.79
CA GLN A 105 9.95 -5.32 6.81
C GLN A 105 9.09 -5.44 5.55
N ALA A 106 7.76 -5.51 5.72
CA ALA A 106 6.83 -5.55 4.59
C ALA A 106 6.94 -4.28 3.73
N TYR A 107 6.96 -3.09 4.36
CA TYR A 107 7.14 -1.84 3.64
C TYR A 107 8.51 -1.72 2.95
N ARG A 108 9.60 -2.20 3.55
CA ARG A 108 10.91 -2.24 2.89
C ARG A 108 10.91 -3.12 1.64
N ARG A 109 10.18 -4.24 1.68
CA ARG A 109 10.02 -5.12 0.52
C ARG A 109 9.17 -4.46 -0.56
N ALA A 110 8.07 -3.81 -0.17
CA ALA A 110 7.25 -3.00 -1.06
C ALA A 110 8.08 -1.93 -1.78
N TRP A 111 8.89 -1.17 -1.03
CA TRP A 111 9.75 -0.13 -1.58
C TRP A 111 10.62 -0.66 -2.72
N LYS A 112 11.40 -1.72 -2.47
CA LYS A 112 12.37 -2.24 -3.44
C LYS A 112 11.69 -2.65 -4.75
N LEU A 113 10.54 -3.30 -4.65
CA LEU A 113 9.77 -3.76 -5.81
C LEU A 113 9.16 -2.59 -6.59
N LEU A 114 8.56 -1.62 -5.87
CA LEU A 114 7.91 -0.46 -6.46
C LEU A 114 8.92 0.50 -7.10
N GLU A 115 10.09 0.69 -6.49
CA GLU A 115 11.18 1.49 -7.04
C GLU A 115 11.73 0.86 -8.33
N ALA A 116 11.97 -0.45 -8.33
CA ALA A 116 12.38 -1.17 -9.53
C ALA A 116 11.32 -1.12 -10.65
N ALA A 117 10.04 -1.08 -10.28
CA ALA A 117 8.91 -0.93 -11.21
C ALA A 117 8.64 0.53 -11.64
N GLY A 118 9.36 1.52 -11.12
CA GLY A 118 9.15 2.94 -11.44
C GLY A 118 7.89 3.57 -10.84
N GLU A 119 7.30 2.95 -9.81
CA GLU A 119 6.06 3.40 -9.15
C GLU A 119 6.32 4.50 -8.11
N GLY A 120 6.79 5.66 -8.58
CA GLY A 120 7.24 6.76 -7.73
C GLY A 120 6.23 7.24 -6.67
N GLU A 121 4.94 7.29 -7.01
CA GLU A 121 3.88 7.67 -6.06
C GLU A 121 3.70 6.62 -4.95
N ALA A 122 3.74 5.34 -5.31
CA ALA A 122 3.63 4.25 -4.35
C ALA A 122 4.87 4.17 -3.44
N VAL A 123 6.07 4.44 -4.00
CA VAL A 123 7.30 4.60 -3.21
C VAL A 123 7.15 5.74 -2.19
N ALA A 124 6.58 6.88 -2.58
CA ALA A 124 6.34 7.99 -1.67
C ALA A 124 5.42 7.60 -0.50
N TYR A 125 4.33 6.89 -0.80
CA TYR A 125 3.41 6.38 0.20
C TYR A 125 4.12 5.46 1.21
N VAL A 126 4.90 4.48 0.71
CA VAL A 126 5.67 3.57 1.55
C VAL A 126 6.72 4.31 2.39
N ALA A 127 7.35 5.34 1.82
CA ALA A 127 8.31 6.21 2.53
C ALA A 127 7.67 6.93 3.70
N GLN A 128 6.49 7.49 3.50
CA GLN A 128 5.73 8.16 4.55
C GLN A 128 5.38 7.19 5.68
N ALA A 129 4.94 5.97 5.34
CA ALA A 129 4.62 4.94 6.32
C ALA A 129 5.86 4.54 7.15
N LEU A 130 6.99 4.22 6.48
CA LEU A 130 8.25 3.87 7.15
C LEU A 130 8.77 5.00 8.05
N SER A 131 8.79 6.24 7.53
CA SER A 131 9.22 7.43 8.27
C SER A 131 8.41 7.62 9.55
N ARG A 132 7.07 7.48 9.45
CA ARG A 132 6.18 7.56 10.60
C ARG A 132 6.44 6.45 11.63
N LEU A 133 6.72 5.23 11.20
CA LEU A 133 7.07 4.13 12.10
C LEU A 133 8.43 4.34 12.79
N GLN A 134 9.44 4.82 12.06
CA GLN A 134 10.74 5.18 12.62
C GLN A 134 10.63 6.29 13.66
N LEU A 135 9.77 7.30 13.44
CA LEU A 135 9.50 8.34 14.43
C LEU A 135 8.89 7.76 15.71
N ARG A 136 7.92 6.84 15.61
CA ARG A 136 7.35 6.14 16.78
C ARG A 136 8.40 5.31 17.53
N GLN A 137 9.42 4.81 16.83
CA GLN A 137 10.55 4.09 17.42
C GLN A 137 11.68 5.00 17.94
N ASN A 138 11.48 6.33 18.00
CA ASN A 138 12.49 7.31 18.40
C ASN A 138 13.75 7.32 17.50
N ARG A 139 13.55 7.14 16.18
CA ARG A 139 14.62 7.13 15.15
C ARG A 139 14.44 8.28 14.15
N PRO A 140 14.51 9.55 14.58
CA PRO A 140 14.13 10.70 13.76
C PRO A 140 15.09 10.96 12.57
N LEU A 141 16.38 10.68 12.71
CA LEU A 141 17.34 10.84 11.62
C LEU A 141 17.06 9.86 10.47
N GLU A 142 16.74 8.61 10.80
CA GLU A 142 16.38 7.62 9.79
C GLU A 142 15.06 7.97 9.11
N ALA A 143 14.08 8.46 9.87
CA ALA A 143 12.82 8.94 9.33
C ALA A 143 12.99 10.05 8.29
N LEU A 144 13.94 10.98 8.53
CA LEU A 144 14.27 12.06 7.59
C LEU A 144 14.91 11.52 6.32
N VAL A 145 15.87 10.59 6.44
CA VAL A 145 16.54 9.96 5.29
C VAL A 145 15.55 9.18 4.44
N THR A 146 14.69 8.37 5.06
CA THR A 146 13.65 7.60 4.36
C THR A 146 12.67 8.52 3.62
N MET A 147 12.28 9.65 4.23
CA MET A 147 11.41 10.63 3.57
C MET A 147 12.09 11.29 2.36
N ASP A 148 13.36 11.71 2.49
CA ASP A 148 14.11 12.34 1.39
C ASP A 148 14.24 11.38 0.19
N GLN A 149 14.59 10.12 0.45
CA GLN A 149 14.70 9.09 -0.58
C GLN A 149 13.36 8.85 -1.29
N GLY A 150 12.24 8.82 -0.55
CA GLY A 150 10.93 8.50 -1.14
C GLY A 150 10.42 9.61 -2.03
N LEU A 151 10.71 10.85 -1.64
CA LEU A 151 10.39 12.03 -2.43
C LEU A 151 11.27 12.12 -3.68
N ALA A 152 12.52 11.67 -3.63
CA ALA A 152 13.40 11.65 -4.80
C ALA A 152 12.86 10.73 -5.91
N SER A 153 12.14 9.67 -5.53
CA SER A 153 11.48 8.74 -6.45
C SER A 153 10.12 9.25 -6.97
N SER A 154 9.57 10.33 -6.40
CA SER A 154 8.31 10.96 -6.84
C SER A 154 8.51 11.99 -7.98
N PRO A 155 7.48 12.29 -8.79
CA PRO A 155 7.59 13.31 -9.85
C PRO A 155 8.03 14.68 -9.31
N LYS A 156 8.91 15.34 -10.08
CA LYS A 156 9.77 16.49 -9.71
C LYS A 156 9.12 17.63 -8.90
N ARG A 157 7.81 17.85 -8.99
CA ARG A 157 7.11 18.98 -8.33
C ARG A 157 6.99 18.84 -6.81
N LEU A 158 6.79 17.63 -6.29
CA LEU A 158 6.69 17.40 -4.84
C LEU A 158 8.08 17.46 -4.18
N HIS A 159 9.05 16.81 -4.81
CA HIS A 159 10.46 16.80 -4.39
C HIS A 159 11.07 18.22 -4.32
N GLN A 160 10.76 19.09 -5.28
CA GLN A 160 11.26 20.47 -5.30
C GLN A 160 10.73 21.32 -4.13
N ARG A 161 9.45 21.16 -3.74
CA ARG A 161 8.84 21.95 -2.65
C ARG A 161 9.38 21.56 -1.27
N LEU A 162 9.63 20.27 -1.02
CA LEU A 162 10.18 19.82 0.25
C LEU A 162 11.68 20.09 0.39
N ARG A 163 12.47 19.96 -0.68
CA ARG A 163 13.88 20.39 -0.66
C ARG A 163 14.02 21.88 -0.36
N ALA A 164 13.11 22.72 -0.86
CA ALA A 164 13.10 24.14 -0.53
C ALA A 164 12.84 24.38 0.98
N LEU A 165 11.93 23.60 1.59
CA LEU A 165 11.63 23.67 3.03
C LEU A 165 12.77 23.13 3.91
N LEU A 166 13.38 22.00 3.55
CA LEU A 166 14.51 21.39 4.28
C LEU A 166 15.81 22.22 4.15
N ARG A 167 15.95 22.99 3.07
CA ARG A 167 17.03 23.97 2.88
C ARG A 167 16.76 25.30 3.58
N TRP A 168 15.72 25.41 4.42
CA TRP A 168 15.42 26.60 5.19
C TRP A 168 15.87 26.48 6.67
N PRO A 169 17.18 26.56 6.99
CA PRO A 169 17.61 26.84 8.34
C PRO A 169 17.55 28.37 8.55
N PHE A 170 16.81 28.83 9.56
CA PHE A 170 16.95 30.15 10.22
C PHE A 170 17.17 31.38 9.31
N ARG A 171 16.08 31.99 8.81
CA ARG A 171 16.09 33.38 8.29
C ARG A 171 15.11 34.30 9.03
N PHE A 172 14.98 34.17 10.35
CA PHE A 172 14.28 35.16 11.20
C PHE A 172 14.78 35.15 12.66
N LEU A 173 16.10 35.21 12.86
CA LEU A 173 16.72 35.57 14.15
C LEU A 173 17.89 36.52 13.85
N GLY A 174 17.66 37.82 13.95
CA GLY A 174 18.68 38.85 13.79
C GLY A 174 18.18 40.13 13.11
N SER A 175 17.76 41.08 13.97
CA SER A 175 17.67 42.54 13.79
C SER A 175 16.79 43.11 12.68
#